data_AF-A0A392MKL0-F1
#
_entry.id   AF-A0A392MKL0-F1
#
_cell.length_a   1.000
_cell.length_b   1.000
_cell.length_c   1.000
_cell.angle_alpha   90.00
_cell.angle_beta   90.00
_cell.angle_gamma   90.00
#
_symmetry.space_group_name_H-M   'P 1'
#
loop_
_entity.id
_entity.type
_entity.pdbx_description
1 polymer ?
#
loop_
_entity_poly.entity_id
_entity_poly.type
_entity_poly.pdbx_seq_one_letter_code
_entity_poly.pdbx_strand_id
1 'polypeptide(L)'
;FMRTQKKVSIGIISPYNAQVFEIQSKIKQYTSVSDTDFIVNVRSVDGFQGGEEDIIIMSTVRSNGSGKVGFLSNRQRANVAMTRARYCLWILGNASTLANSDSIWRKLILDAKRRDCYHNADEDKKLARVIDDVLFELELGESETSFKKLSLCEKPEDDASSSRTMKPRGSSMRLMNQLRGVRSLREDMESLL
;
A
#
# COMPACT_ATOMS: atom_id res chain seq x y z
N PHE A 1 -22.26 8.06 -26.36
CA PHE A 1 -21.09 8.31 -25.51
C PHE A 1 -19.86 7.71 -26.18
N MET A 2 -18.92 8.54 -26.64
CA MET A 2 -17.67 8.04 -27.23
C MET A 2 -16.80 7.44 -26.12
N ARG A 3 -16.52 6.14 -26.21
CA ARG A 3 -15.59 5.44 -25.33
C ARG A 3 -14.19 5.89 -25.73
N THR A 4 -13.60 6.83 -25.00
CA THR A 4 -12.21 7.24 -25.24
C THR A 4 -11.32 6.02 -25.05
N GLN A 5 -10.58 5.58 -26.07
CA GLN A 5 -9.70 4.40 -26.02
C GLN A 5 -8.48 4.54 -25.06
N LYS A 6 -8.46 5.57 -24.21
CA LYS A 6 -7.34 5.84 -23.31
C LYS A 6 -7.53 5.06 -22.02
N LYS A 7 -6.65 4.07 -21.78
CA LYS A 7 -6.61 3.31 -20.52
C LYS A 7 -6.27 4.26 -19.36
N VAL A 8 -6.93 4.07 -18.22
CA VAL A 8 -6.65 4.84 -16.99
C VAL A 8 -5.31 4.40 -16.42
N SER A 9 -4.44 5.34 -16.06
CA SER A 9 -3.12 5.00 -15.53
C SER A 9 -3.09 5.05 -13.99
N ILE A 10 -2.59 3.99 -13.37
CA ILE A 10 -2.54 3.82 -11.92
C ILE A 10 -1.08 3.63 -11.49
N GLY A 11 -0.54 4.55 -10.71
CA GLY A 11 0.76 4.42 -10.09
C GLY A 11 0.65 3.91 -8.66
N ILE A 12 1.42 2.88 -8.32
CA ILE A 12 1.58 2.42 -6.93
C ILE A 12 2.99 2.77 -6.48
N ILE A 13 3.07 3.57 -5.40
CA ILE A 13 4.33 4.12 -4.89
C ILE A 13 4.61 3.57 -3.50
N SER A 14 5.87 3.19 -3.24
CA SER A 14 6.34 2.93 -1.89
C SER A 14 7.76 3.46 -1.68
N PRO A 15 8.11 4.01 -0.50
CA PRO A 15 9.47 4.43 -0.19
C PRO A 15 10.43 3.25 0.07
N TYR A 16 9.93 2.03 0.13
CA TYR A 16 10.72 0.82 0.41
C TYR A 16 10.74 -0.11 -0.80
N ASN A 17 11.92 -0.35 -1.38
CA ASN A 17 12.07 -1.21 -2.57
C ASN A 17 11.55 -2.64 -2.33
N ALA A 18 11.75 -3.21 -1.14
CA ALA A 18 11.19 -4.51 -0.78
C ALA A 18 9.66 -4.56 -0.97
N GLN A 19 8.95 -3.51 -0.55
CA GLN A 19 7.51 -3.40 -0.76
C GLN A 19 7.14 -3.25 -2.24
N VAL A 20 7.94 -2.48 -3.01
CA VAL A 20 7.74 -2.34 -4.46
C VAL A 20 7.81 -3.71 -5.14
N PHE A 21 8.85 -4.51 -4.84
CA PHE A 21 9.02 -5.84 -5.42
C PHE A 21 7.89 -6.80 -5.02
N GLU A 22 7.45 -6.75 -3.76
CA GLU A 22 6.34 -7.56 -3.26
C GLU A 22 5.03 -7.23 -4.00
N ILE A 23 4.71 -5.94 -4.10
CA ILE A 23 3.50 -5.48 -4.81
C ILE A 23 3.57 -5.85 -6.30
N GLN A 24 4.72 -5.65 -6.95
CA GLN A 24 4.91 -6.04 -8.35
C GLN A 24 4.65 -7.53 -8.57
N SER A 25 5.16 -8.37 -7.67
CA SER A 25 5.02 -9.83 -7.78
C SER A 25 3.56 -10.25 -7.66
N LYS A 26 2.82 -9.65 -6.71
CA LYS A 26 1.38 -9.90 -6.52
C LYS A 26 0.54 -9.38 -7.69
N ILE A 27 0.80 -8.16 -8.15
CA ILE A 27 -0.01 -7.55 -9.23
C ILE A 27 0.15 -8.27 -10.55
N LYS A 28 1.35 -8.78 -10.87
CA LYS A 28 1.56 -9.59 -12.08
C LYS A 28 0.60 -10.78 -12.17
N GLN A 29 0.24 -11.40 -11.04
CA GLN A 29 -0.70 -12.51 -11.01
C GLN A 29 -2.12 -12.07 -11.43
N TYR A 30 -2.54 -10.86 -11.04
CA TYR A 30 -3.86 -10.32 -11.38
C TYR A 30 -3.93 -9.69 -12.78
N THR A 31 -2.87 -9.00 -13.23
CA THR A 31 -2.88 -8.30 -14.52
C THR A 31 -2.61 -9.21 -15.71
N SER A 32 -2.06 -10.41 -15.50
CA SER A 32 -1.79 -11.37 -16.60
C SER A 32 -3.06 -12.08 -17.11
N VAL A 33 -4.18 -11.95 -16.40
CA VAL A 33 -5.37 -12.78 -16.59
C VAL A 33 -6.48 -12.05 -17.38
N SER A 34 -6.39 -10.73 -17.57
CA SER A 34 -7.43 -9.98 -18.29
C SER A 34 -6.92 -8.72 -19.00
N ASP A 35 -7.54 -8.42 -20.15
CA ASP A 35 -7.34 -7.17 -20.87
C ASP A 35 -8.08 -6.05 -20.13
N THR A 36 -7.34 -5.34 -19.26
CA THR A 36 -7.92 -4.34 -18.36
C THR A 36 -8.03 -2.97 -19.03
N ASP A 37 -9.04 -2.20 -18.64
CA ASP A 37 -9.26 -0.79 -19.05
C ASP A 37 -8.26 0.18 -18.37
N PHE A 38 -7.28 -0.34 -17.62
CA PHE A 38 -6.29 0.43 -16.88
C PHE A 38 -4.88 -0.16 -17.02
N ILE A 39 -3.86 0.64 -16.68
CA ILE A 39 -2.45 0.22 -16.65
C ILE A 39 -1.91 0.48 -15.25
N VAL A 40 -1.22 -0.49 -14.66
CA VAL A 40 -0.64 -0.37 -13.32
C VAL A 40 0.88 -0.30 -13.37
N ASN A 41 1.44 0.77 -12.80
CA ASN A 41 2.87 0.98 -12.67
C ASN A 41 3.27 1.01 -11.20
N VAL A 42 4.07 0.05 -10.77
CA VAL A 42 4.56 -0.01 -9.38
C VAL A 42 6.03 0.42 -9.34
N ARG A 43 6.37 1.47 -8.60
CA ARG A 43 7.76 1.96 -8.49
C ARG A 43 8.04 2.57 -7.13
N SER A 44 9.32 2.81 -6.84
CA SER A 44 9.73 3.60 -5.69
C SER A 44 9.49 5.10 -5.91
N VAL A 45 9.54 5.90 -4.85
CA VAL A 45 9.41 7.37 -4.93
C VAL A 45 10.44 7.97 -5.90
N ASP A 46 11.70 7.54 -5.80
CA ASP A 46 12.78 8.04 -6.66
C ASP A 46 12.61 7.57 -8.12
N GLY A 47 11.97 6.41 -8.36
CA GLY A 47 11.65 5.90 -9.70
C GLY A 47 10.50 6.62 -10.42
N PHE A 48 9.86 7.60 -9.78
CA PHE A 48 8.77 8.41 -10.33
C PHE A 48 9.20 9.82 -10.78
N GLN A 49 10.51 10.08 -10.89
CA GLN A 49 10.99 11.41 -11.29
C GLN A 49 10.53 11.77 -12.72
N GLY A 50 9.67 12.79 -12.83
CA GLY A 50 9.17 13.34 -14.11
C GLY A 50 7.93 12.66 -14.70
N GLY A 51 7.40 11.60 -14.08
CA GLY A 51 6.14 10.97 -14.49
C GLY A 51 4.95 11.42 -13.63
N GLU A 52 3.74 11.39 -14.18
CA GLU A 52 2.47 11.56 -13.47
C GLU A 52 1.52 10.41 -13.86
N GLU A 53 0.61 10.05 -12.96
CA GLU A 53 -0.41 9.03 -13.22
C GLU A 53 -1.79 9.58 -12.90
N ASP A 54 -2.83 9.07 -13.57
CA ASP A 54 -4.21 9.50 -13.34
C ASP A 54 -4.62 9.26 -11.87
N ILE A 55 -4.23 8.11 -11.32
CA ILE A 55 -4.43 7.73 -9.92
C ILE A 55 -3.09 7.32 -9.30
N ILE A 56 -2.80 7.77 -8.08
CA ILE A 56 -1.68 7.28 -7.27
C ILE A 56 -2.18 6.59 -6.01
N ILE A 57 -1.61 5.43 -5.71
CA ILE A 57 -1.79 4.70 -4.46
C ILE A 57 -0.43 4.61 -3.77
N MET A 58 -0.26 5.26 -2.64
CA MET A 58 0.99 5.27 -1.89
C MET A 58 0.91 4.33 -0.69
N SER A 59 1.79 3.33 -0.63
CA SER A 59 2.01 2.52 0.58
C SER A 59 3.10 3.12 1.45
N THR A 60 2.78 3.44 2.69
CA THR A 60 3.75 4.01 3.66
C THR A 60 4.54 2.95 4.41
N VAL A 61 4.07 1.69 4.43
CA VAL A 61 4.70 0.50 5.03
C VAL A 61 4.85 0.53 6.56
N ARG A 62 5.27 1.66 7.14
CA ARG A 62 5.67 1.72 8.56
C ARG A 62 4.45 1.65 9.49
N SER A 63 4.52 0.70 10.41
CA SER A 63 3.55 0.51 11.48
C SER A 63 4.31 0.21 12.78
N ASN A 64 4.27 1.13 13.74
CA ASN A 64 4.88 1.00 15.07
C ASN A 64 4.30 2.05 16.04
N GLY A 65 4.32 1.72 17.34
CA GLY A 65 3.84 2.63 18.39
C GLY A 65 4.72 3.86 18.63
N SER A 66 6.00 3.82 18.20
CA SER A 66 6.97 4.90 18.44
C SER A 66 6.92 6.06 17.44
N GLY A 67 5.98 6.06 16.48
CA GLY A 67 5.87 7.14 15.47
C GLY A 67 7.05 7.24 14.50
N LYS A 68 7.92 6.21 14.44
CA LYS A 68 9.13 6.23 13.60
C LYS A 68 8.76 5.92 12.15
N VAL A 69 8.90 6.91 11.27
CA VAL A 69 8.52 6.81 9.85
C VAL A 69 9.71 6.55 8.91
N GLY A 70 10.96 6.74 9.35
CA GLY A 70 12.16 6.46 8.53
C GLY A 70 12.20 7.30 7.26
N PHE A 71 12.39 6.69 6.08
CA PHE A 71 12.53 7.40 4.80
C PHE A 71 11.38 8.35 4.45
N LEU A 72 10.19 8.12 5.02
CA LEU A 72 9.03 9.01 4.89
C LEU A 72 9.23 10.38 5.53
N SER A 73 10.16 10.54 6.49
CA SER A 73 10.43 11.85 7.10
C SER A 73 11.09 12.84 6.13
N ASN A 74 11.65 12.35 5.02
CA ASN A 74 12.19 13.20 3.98
C ASN A 74 11.04 13.91 3.25
N ARG A 75 10.92 15.21 3.52
CA ARG A 75 9.86 16.07 2.99
C ARG A 75 9.89 16.19 1.45
N GLN A 76 11.06 16.24 0.82
CA GLN A 76 11.16 16.33 -0.64
C GLN A 76 10.60 15.07 -1.30
N ARG A 77 10.94 13.89 -0.77
CA ARG A 77 10.39 12.61 -1.25
C ARG A 77 8.89 12.50 -1.02
N ALA A 78 8.41 12.94 0.14
CA ALA A 78 6.97 12.99 0.43
C ALA A 78 6.24 13.87 -0.59
N ASN A 79 6.79 15.04 -0.93
CA ASN A 79 6.22 15.94 -1.93
C ASN A 79 6.16 15.30 -3.31
N VAL A 80 7.28 14.72 -3.76
CA VAL A 80 7.32 14.05 -5.06
C VAL A 80 6.22 13.00 -5.12
N ALA A 81 6.11 12.11 -4.13
CA ALA A 81 5.10 11.06 -4.11
C ALA A 81 3.67 11.59 -4.14
N MET A 82 3.36 12.62 -3.35
CA MET A 82 2.00 13.16 -3.23
C MET A 82 1.58 13.96 -4.47
N THR A 83 2.51 14.63 -5.16
CA THR A 83 2.18 15.43 -6.36
C THR A 83 2.22 14.61 -7.67
N ARG A 84 2.37 13.28 -7.62
CA ARG A 84 2.35 12.44 -8.83
C ARG A 84 0.94 12.17 -9.37
N ALA A 85 -0.09 12.39 -8.55
CA ALA A 85 -1.48 12.14 -8.92
C ALA A 85 -2.08 13.28 -9.73
N ARG A 86 -2.70 12.97 -10.88
CA ARG A 86 -3.43 13.97 -11.68
C ARG A 86 -4.85 14.18 -11.17
N TYR A 87 -5.53 13.09 -10.79
CA TYR A 87 -6.94 13.15 -10.39
C TYR A 87 -7.22 12.62 -8.99
N CYS A 88 -6.50 11.59 -8.54
CA CYS A 88 -6.78 10.96 -7.25
C CYS A 88 -5.54 10.41 -6.57
N LEU A 89 -5.40 10.68 -5.27
CA LEU A 89 -4.33 10.16 -4.41
C LEU A 89 -4.94 9.36 -3.26
N TRP A 90 -4.48 8.12 -3.11
CA TRP A 90 -4.77 7.22 -1.99
C TRP A 90 -3.50 6.98 -1.19
N ILE A 91 -3.59 6.99 0.13
CA ILE A 91 -2.44 6.78 1.02
C ILE A 91 -2.79 5.65 2.00
N LEU A 92 -2.07 4.54 1.92
CA LEU A 92 -2.26 3.38 2.76
C LEU A 92 -1.20 3.38 3.85
N GLY A 93 -1.61 3.37 5.12
CA GLY A 93 -0.67 3.54 6.20
C GLY A 93 -1.23 3.47 7.61
N ASN A 94 -0.36 3.11 8.56
CA ASN A 94 -0.76 3.10 9.95
C ASN A 94 -0.95 4.53 10.48
N ALA A 95 -2.22 4.89 10.68
CA ALA A 95 -2.61 6.22 11.15
C ALA A 95 -1.96 6.62 12.47
N SER A 96 -1.85 5.71 13.43
CA SER A 96 -1.21 5.99 14.71
C SER A 96 0.27 6.31 14.53
N THR A 97 0.99 5.54 13.72
CA THR A 97 2.40 5.81 13.41
C THR A 97 2.61 7.14 12.71
N LEU A 98 1.78 7.47 11.71
CA LEU A 98 1.91 8.72 10.95
C LEU A 98 1.50 9.93 11.78
N ALA A 99 0.43 9.84 12.56
CA ALA A 99 -0.03 10.92 13.44
C ALA A 99 0.94 11.21 14.59
N ASN A 100 1.61 10.17 15.11
CA ASN A 100 2.62 10.30 16.16
C ASN A 100 4.01 10.64 15.61
N SER A 101 4.15 10.84 14.30
CA SER A 101 5.42 11.27 13.72
C SER A 101 5.61 12.77 13.89
N ASP A 102 6.81 13.20 14.25
CA ASP A 102 7.18 14.63 14.23
C ASP A 102 7.58 15.04 12.81
N SER A 103 6.68 14.85 11.85
CA SER A 103 6.92 15.08 10.43
C SER A 103 5.68 15.65 9.72
N ILE A 104 5.83 15.95 8.41
CA ILE A 104 4.73 16.42 7.55
C ILE A 104 3.52 15.47 7.56
N TRP A 105 3.75 14.17 7.78
CA TRP A 105 2.70 13.16 7.83
C TRP A 105 1.70 13.40 8.96
N ARG A 106 2.13 13.91 10.12
CA ARG A 106 1.20 14.28 11.20
C ARG A 106 0.24 15.37 10.77
N LYS A 107 0.76 16.42 10.11
CA LYS A 107 -0.08 17.50 9.58
C LYS A 107 -1.05 16.96 8.53
N LEU A 108 -0.57 16.08 7.65
CA LEU A 108 -1.40 15.43 6.62
C LEU A 108 -2.56 14.63 7.22
N ILE A 109 -2.34 13.87 8.31
CA ILE A 109 -3.41 13.12 8.97
C ILE A 109 -4.45 14.07 9.57
N LEU A 110 -4.02 15.12 10.25
CA LEU A 110 -4.92 16.10 10.85
C LEU A 110 -5.76 16.81 9.78
N ASP A 111 -5.11 17.17 8.67
CA ASP A 111 -5.76 17.78 7.52
C ASP A 111 -6.79 16.84 6.86
N ALA A 112 -6.41 15.57 6.66
CA ALA A 112 -7.31 14.56 6.10
C ALA A 112 -8.54 14.32 6.97
N LYS A 113 -8.38 14.32 8.30
CA LYS A 113 -9.52 14.26 9.24
C LYS A 113 -10.42 15.48 9.13
N ARG A 114 -9.84 16.69 9.00
CA ARG A 114 -10.61 17.93 8.88
C ARG A 114 -11.47 17.97 7.62
N ARG A 115 -10.98 17.38 6.53
CA ARG A 115 -11.66 17.32 5.23
C ARG A 115 -12.55 16.08 5.05
N ASP A 116 -12.78 15.32 6.12
CA ASP A 116 -13.59 14.09 6.13
C ASP A 116 -13.12 13.05 5.08
N CYS A 117 -11.80 12.96 4.92
CA CYS A 117 -11.12 12.04 4.02
C CYS A 117 -10.09 11.19 4.77
N TYR A 118 -10.45 10.82 5.99
CA TYR A 118 -9.75 9.85 6.80
C TYR A 118 -10.71 8.71 7.09
N HIS A 119 -10.37 7.50 6.67
CA HIS A 119 -11.21 6.33 6.88
C HIS A 119 -10.41 5.23 7.58
N ASN A 120 -11.12 4.34 8.26
CA ASN A 120 -10.56 3.14 8.85
C ASN A 120 -10.93 1.95 7.97
N ALA A 121 -9.93 1.20 7.49
CA ALA A 121 -10.16 0.03 6.64
C ALA A 121 -11.03 -1.02 7.33
N ASP A 122 -10.76 -1.20 8.63
CA ASP A 122 -11.36 -2.25 9.45
C ASP A 122 -12.87 -1.99 9.68
N GLU A 123 -13.32 -0.74 9.51
CA GLU A 123 -14.72 -0.34 9.65
C GLU A 123 -15.49 -0.45 8.32
N ASP A 124 -14.79 -0.47 7.19
CA ASP A 124 -15.42 -0.63 5.88
C ASP A 124 -15.66 -2.11 5.58
N LYS A 125 -16.92 -2.55 5.73
CA LYS A 125 -17.33 -3.95 5.51
C LYS A 125 -17.01 -4.47 4.11
N LYS A 126 -16.96 -3.61 3.08
CA LYS A 126 -16.62 -4.06 1.72
C LYS A 126 -15.13 -4.31 1.63
N LEU A 127 -14.33 -3.40 2.16
CA LEU A 127 -12.89 -3.53 2.14
C LEU A 127 -12.41 -4.67 3.05
N ALA A 128 -13.00 -4.81 4.24
CA ALA A 128 -12.73 -5.93 5.15
C ALA A 128 -12.95 -7.27 4.46
N ARG A 129 -14.06 -7.44 3.73
CA ARG A 129 -14.33 -8.66 2.95
C ARG A 129 -13.26 -8.91 1.88
N VAL A 130 -12.90 -7.89 1.10
CA VAL A 130 -11.85 -8.02 0.08
C VAL A 130 -10.50 -8.40 0.72
N ILE A 131 -10.19 -7.82 1.88
CA ILE A 131 -8.98 -8.16 2.63
C ILE A 131 -9.03 -9.61 3.10
N ASP A 132 -10.16 -10.07 3.64
CA ASP A 132 -10.35 -11.46 4.07
C ASP A 132 -10.23 -12.44 2.90
N ASP A 133 -10.85 -12.13 1.76
CA ASP A 133 -10.78 -12.96 0.54
C ASP A 133 -9.33 -13.08 0.06
N VAL A 134 -8.61 -11.95 -0.03
CA VAL A 134 -7.19 -11.94 -0.43
C VAL A 134 -6.31 -12.65 0.60
N LEU A 135 -6.58 -12.48 1.90
CA LEU A 135 -5.83 -13.17 2.95
C LEU A 135 -6.02 -14.69 2.84
N PHE A 136 -7.24 -15.13 2.61
CA PHE A 136 -7.56 -16.55 2.42
C PHE A 136 -6.88 -17.12 1.16
N GLU A 137 -6.89 -16.41 0.04
CA GLU A 137 -6.15 -16.79 -1.18
C GLU A 137 -4.64 -16.93 -0.93
N LEU A 138 -4.05 -16.02 -0.14
CA LEU A 138 -2.63 -16.07 0.21
C LEU A 138 -2.31 -17.27 1.12
N GLU A 139 -3.15 -17.54 2.12
CA GLU A 139 -2.99 -18.70 3.02
C GLU A 139 -3.11 -20.05 2.27
N LEU A 140 -4.00 -20.12 1.27
CA LEU A 140 -4.13 -21.30 0.40
C LEU A 140 -2.92 -21.47 -0.54
N GLY A 141 -2.41 -20.38 -1.12
CA GLY A 141 -1.22 -20.43 -1.98
C GLY A 141 0.07 -20.82 -1.24
N GLU A 142 0.20 -20.45 0.04
CA GLU A 142 1.28 -20.91 0.91
C GLU A 142 1.17 -22.42 1.21
N SER A 143 -0.04 -22.97 1.29
CA SER A 143 -0.24 -24.41 1.48
C SER A 143 0.16 -25.22 0.25
N GLU A 144 -0.21 -24.81 -0.97
CA GLU A 144 0.20 -25.52 -2.21
C GLU A 144 1.72 -25.50 -2.44
N THR A 145 2.39 -24.41 -2.08
CA THR A 145 3.85 -24.31 -2.16
C THR A 145 4.53 -25.18 -1.09
N SER A 146 3.94 -25.29 0.10
CA SER A 146 4.37 -26.23 1.13
C SER A 146 4.23 -27.70 0.69
N PHE A 147 3.12 -28.06 0.02
CA PHE A 147 2.92 -29.40 -0.56
C PHE A 147 3.91 -29.74 -1.68
N LYS A 148 4.23 -28.78 -2.57
CA LYS A 148 5.29 -28.97 -3.58
C LYS A 148 6.67 -29.14 -2.96
N LYS A 149 6.97 -28.41 -1.88
CA LYS A 149 8.23 -28.52 -1.14
C LYS A 149 8.36 -29.86 -0.41
N LEU A 150 7.24 -30.42 0.07
CA LEU A 150 7.16 -31.76 0.65
C LEU A 150 7.35 -32.87 -0.40
N SER A 151 6.84 -32.70 -1.63
CA SER A 151 6.96 -33.71 -2.70
C SER A 151 8.38 -33.87 -3.27
N LEU A 152 9.31 -32.95 -2.97
CA LEU A 152 10.69 -32.99 -3.46
C LEU A 152 11.69 -33.55 -2.43
N CYS A 153 11.24 -33.99 -1.25
CA CYS A 153 12.12 -34.42 -0.17
C CYS A 153 11.69 -35.80 0.36
N GLU A 154 12.09 -36.87 -0.32
CA GLU A 154 12.09 -38.22 0.27
C GLU A 154 13.45 -38.50 0.97
N LYS A 155 13.40 -38.38 2.31
CA LYS A 155 14.08 -39.15 3.41
C LYS A 155 15.62 -39.11 3.56
N PRO A 156 16.20 -39.43 4.77
CA PRO A 156 15.59 -40.02 5.98
C PRO A 156 15.80 -39.23 7.30
N GLU A 157 15.34 -39.87 8.37
CA GLU A 157 15.02 -39.44 9.74
C GLU A 157 16.17 -38.86 10.59
N ASP A 158 15.81 -38.00 11.56
CA ASP A 158 16.27 -38.11 12.97
C ASP A 158 15.46 -37.16 13.88
N ASP A 159 15.32 -37.60 15.13
CA ASP A 159 14.47 -37.10 16.21
C ASP A 159 14.70 -35.65 16.67
N ALA A 160 13.62 -34.96 17.05
CA ALA A 160 13.41 -34.42 18.41
C ALA A 160 12.39 -33.27 18.44
N SER A 161 11.48 -33.39 19.40
CA SER A 161 10.41 -32.46 19.78
C SER A 161 10.87 -31.06 20.20
N SER A 162 10.14 -30.01 19.79
CA SER A 162 9.80 -28.90 20.70
C SER A 162 8.65 -28.03 20.16
N SER A 163 7.57 -27.99 20.92
CA SER A 163 6.38 -27.16 20.70
C SER A 163 6.68 -25.67 20.93
N ARG A 164 6.34 -24.81 19.96
CA ARG A 164 6.16 -23.36 20.20
C ARG A 164 4.99 -22.83 19.39
N THR A 165 3.88 -22.61 20.09
CA THR A 165 2.71 -21.84 19.63
C THR A 165 3.13 -20.43 19.21
N MET A 166 2.94 -20.09 17.92
CA MET A 166 3.06 -18.71 17.44
C MET A 166 1.70 -18.04 17.43
N LYS A 167 1.59 -16.95 18.21
CA LYS A 167 0.47 -16.01 18.16
C LYS A 167 0.67 -15.09 16.94
N PRO A 168 -0.31 -14.90 16.05
CA PRO A 168 -0.18 -13.92 14.98
C PRO A 168 -0.25 -12.51 15.58
N ARG A 169 0.84 -11.75 15.44
CA ARG A 169 0.87 -10.31 15.75
C ARG A 169 0.34 -9.56 14.54
N GLY A 170 -0.98 -9.43 14.46
CA GLY A 170 -1.66 -8.61 13.47
C GLY A 170 -1.28 -7.14 13.63
N SER A 171 -0.44 -6.63 12.74
CA SER A 171 -0.25 -5.18 12.59
C SER A 171 -1.34 -4.67 11.67
N SER A 172 -2.46 -4.21 12.26
CA SER A 172 -3.61 -3.59 11.60
C SER A 172 -3.13 -2.55 10.56
N MET A 173 -3.39 -2.86 9.29
CA MET A 173 -3.06 -2.06 8.13
C MET A 173 -4.24 -1.12 7.88
N ARG A 174 -4.12 0.12 8.36
CA ARG A 174 -5.20 1.12 8.24
C ARG A 174 -5.13 1.77 6.86
N LEU A 175 -6.26 1.82 6.17
CA LEU A 175 -6.38 2.34 4.81
C LEU A 175 -6.96 3.76 4.90
N MET A 176 -6.19 4.79 4.52
CA MET A 176 -6.72 6.15 4.45
C MET A 176 -7.23 6.38 3.03
N ASN A 177 -8.43 6.92 2.90
CA ASN A 177 -9.02 7.18 1.60
C ASN A 177 -9.47 8.64 1.41
N GLN A 178 -9.28 9.09 0.18
CA GLN A 178 -10.08 10.06 -0.56
C GLN A 178 -9.89 11.55 -0.30
N LEU A 179 -8.74 12.08 -0.70
CA LEU A 179 -8.62 13.51 -0.88
C LEU A 179 -9.36 13.92 -2.18
N ARG A 180 -10.58 14.46 -2.09
CA ARG A 180 -11.22 15.13 -3.23
C ARG A 180 -10.54 16.48 -3.49
N GLY A 181 -10.20 16.73 -4.75
CA GLY A 181 -9.64 18.01 -5.22
C GLY A 181 -8.12 18.09 -5.14
N VAL A 182 -7.43 17.51 -6.13
CA VAL A 182 -5.95 17.56 -6.24
C VAL A 182 -5.41 18.99 -6.33
N ARG A 183 -6.19 19.96 -6.85
CA ARG A 183 -5.79 21.38 -6.86
C ARG A 183 -5.70 21.98 -5.46
N SER A 184 -6.74 21.76 -4.64
CA SER A 184 -6.73 22.14 -3.22
C SER A 184 -5.56 21.46 -2.53
N LEU A 185 -5.33 20.16 -2.78
CA LEU A 185 -4.22 19.47 -2.14
C LEU A 185 -2.84 20.03 -2.48
N ARG A 186 -2.63 20.45 -3.73
CA ARG A 186 -1.35 21.01 -4.15
C ARG A 186 -1.12 22.36 -3.49
N GLU A 187 -2.13 23.22 -3.45
CA GLU A 187 -2.08 24.53 -2.78
C GLU A 187 -1.99 24.40 -1.25
N ASP A 188 -2.77 23.49 -0.66
CA ASP A 188 -2.75 23.16 0.76
C ASP A 188 -1.41 22.51 1.15
N MET A 189 -0.85 21.65 0.29
CA MET A 189 0.48 21.11 0.51
C MET A 189 1.56 22.17 0.38
N GLU A 190 1.50 23.06 -0.63
CA GLU A 190 2.41 24.20 -0.69
C GLU A 190 2.27 25.11 0.55
N SER A 191 1.08 25.21 1.16
CA SER A 191 0.88 25.93 2.42
C SER A 191 1.39 25.17 3.67
N LEU A 192 1.37 23.83 3.64
CA LEU A 192 1.89 22.97 4.71
C LEU A 192 3.41 22.81 4.67
N LEU A 193 3.99 23.12 3.50
CA LEU A 193 5.40 23.12 3.20
C LEU A 193 6.03 24.48 3.54
#